data_AF-K1TYI3-F1
#
_entry.id   AF-K1TYI3-F1
#
_cell.length_a   1.000
_cell.length_b   1.000
_cell.length_c   1.000
_cell.angle_alpha   90.00
_cell.angle_beta   90.00
_cell.angle_gamma   90.00
#
_symmetry.space_group_name_H-M   'P 1'
#
loop_
_entity.id
_entity.type
_entity.pdbx_description
1 polymer ?
#
loop_
_entity_poly.entity_id
_entity_poly.type
_entity_poly.pdbx_seq_one_letter_code
_entity_poly.pdbx_strand_id
1 'polypeptide(L)'
;TKRIVDAGGEYVRLTAQGIKEAENLMNINIGLRQDGYMVPLVADIHFNPKVADVAAQYVEKVRINPGNYVDAARTFKHLEYTDEEYAQELQKIHDRFVPFLNICKENHTAIRIGVNHGSLSDRIMSRYGDTPEGMVESCMEFLRICVQENFTDVVISIKASNTVVMVKTVRLLAAVMEQEGMRFPLHLGVTEAGDGEDGRIKSALGIGALLADGL
;
A
#
# COMPACT_ATOMS: atom_id res chain seq x y z
N THR A 1 -6.09 -2.64 -20.05
CA THR A 1 -7.08 -3.24 -19.14
C THR A 1 -7.75 -4.46 -19.75
N LYS A 2 -8.56 -4.36 -20.81
CA LYS A 2 -9.33 -5.49 -21.40
C LYS A 2 -8.54 -6.80 -21.53
N ARG A 3 -7.38 -6.76 -22.21
CA ARG A 3 -6.47 -7.91 -22.36
C ARG A 3 -6.05 -8.60 -21.05
N ILE A 4 -5.93 -7.85 -19.94
CA ILE A 4 -5.60 -8.43 -18.62
C ILE A 4 -6.82 -9.19 -18.09
N VAL A 5 -8.01 -8.62 -18.26
CA VAL A 5 -9.27 -9.24 -17.85
C VAL A 5 -9.56 -10.49 -18.66
N ASP A 6 -9.38 -10.42 -19.99
CA ASP A 6 -9.57 -11.55 -20.90
C ASP A 6 -8.62 -12.72 -20.59
N ALA A 7 -7.47 -12.42 -19.99
CA ALA A 7 -6.49 -13.40 -19.52
C ALA A 7 -6.77 -13.92 -18.10
N GLY A 8 -7.87 -13.50 -17.45
CA GLY A 8 -8.29 -13.94 -16.11
C GLY A 8 -7.91 -13.01 -14.96
N GLY A 9 -7.43 -11.80 -15.23
CA GLY A 9 -7.13 -10.82 -14.18
C GLY A 9 -8.40 -10.26 -13.54
N GLU A 10 -8.55 -10.49 -12.23
CA GLU A 10 -9.76 -10.11 -11.47
C GLU A 10 -9.75 -8.64 -11.00
N TYR A 11 -8.56 -8.03 -10.93
CA TYR A 11 -8.35 -6.62 -10.61
C TYR A 11 -7.32 -6.01 -11.56
N VAL A 12 -7.50 -4.76 -11.95
CA VAL A 12 -6.53 -4.07 -12.82
C VAL A 12 -6.00 -2.81 -12.15
N ARG A 13 -4.69 -2.78 -11.93
CA ARG A 13 -4.00 -1.63 -11.35
C ARG A 13 -3.42 -0.72 -12.43
N LEU A 14 -3.69 0.57 -12.31
CA LEU A 14 -3.24 1.62 -13.22
C LEU A 14 -2.47 2.67 -12.43
N THR A 15 -1.31 3.09 -12.93
CA THR A 15 -0.56 4.18 -12.30
C THR A 15 -1.24 5.52 -12.59
N ALA A 16 -1.34 6.37 -11.58
CA ALA A 16 -1.76 7.77 -11.74
C ALA A 16 -0.76 8.66 -11.00
N GLN A 17 0.04 9.41 -11.77
CA GLN A 17 1.15 10.19 -11.22
C GLN A 17 0.74 11.62 -10.89
N GLY A 18 -0.23 12.19 -11.62
CA GLY A 18 -0.74 13.53 -11.40
C GLY A 18 -2.27 13.60 -11.36
N ILE A 19 -2.78 14.80 -11.08
CA ILE A 19 -4.22 15.07 -11.00
C ILE A 19 -4.92 14.72 -12.31
N LYS A 20 -4.32 15.09 -13.46
CA LYS A 20 -4.88 14.82 -14.78
C LYS A 20 -5.06 13.32 -15.03
N GLU A 21 -4.08 12.50 -14.67
CA GLU A 21 -4.17 11.05 -14.82
C GLU A 21 -5.23 10.47 -13.88
N ALA A 22 -5.34 10.99 -12.65
CA ALA A 22 -6.36 10.56 -11.70
C ALA A 22 -7.78 10.93 -12.16
N GLU A 23 -8.01 12.14 -12.67
CA GLU A 23 -9.29 12.53 -13.28
C GLU A 23 -9.63 11.64 -14.48
N ASN A 24 -8.63 11.30 -15.30
CA ASN A 24 -8.85 10.46 -16.47
C ASN A 24 -9.17 8.99 -16.12
N LEU A 25 -8.98 8.55 -14.87
CA LEU A 25 -9.48 7.24 -14.41
C LEU A 25 -11.01 7.16 -14.55
N MET A 26 -11.74 8.27 -14.43
CA MET A 26 -13.18 8.34 -14.67
C MET A 26 -13.52 7.88 -16.09
N ASN A 27 -12.84 8.43 -17.11
CA ASN A 27 -13.07 8.08 -18.52
C ASN A 27 -12.73 6.61 -18.79
N ILE A 28 -11.65 6.10 -18.17
CA ILE A 28 -11.26 4.71 -18.28
C ILE A 28 -12.32 3.80 -17.65
N ASN A 29 -12.82 4.14 -16.45
CA ASN A 29 -13.86 3.39 -15.77
C ASN A 29 -15.14 3.34 -16.63
N ILE A 30 -15.67 4.51 -17.02
CA ILE A 30 -16.87 4.62 -17.86
C ILE A 30 -16.73 3.78 -19.14
N GLY A 31 -15.63 3.93 -19.88
CA GLY A 31 -15.42 3.18 -21.12
C GLY A 31 -15.39 1.66 -20.90
N LEU A 32 -14.74 1.19 -19.83
CA LEU A 32 -14.71 -0.24 -19.52
C LEU A 32 -16.07 -0.79 -19.15
N ARG A 33 -16.86 -0.06 -18.35
CA ARG A 33 -18.23 -0.47 -17.97
C ARG A 33 -19.16 -0.49 -19.19
N GLN A 34 -19.04 0.48 -20.10
CA GLN A 34 -19.78 0.49 -21.37
C GLN A 34 -19.45 -0.71 -22.24
N ASP A 35 -18.19 -1.15 -22.23
CA ASP A 35 -17.73 -2.33 -22.95
C ASP A 35 -18.00 -3.67 -22.23
N GLY A 36 -18.71 -3.65 -21.10
CA GLY A 36 -19.09 -4.84 -20.31
C GLY A 36 -18.01 -5.39 -19.38
N TYR A 37 -16.90 -4.67 -19.19
CA TYR A 37 -15.82 -5.08 -18.28
C TYR A 37 -16.10 -4.55 -16.87
N MET A 38 -16.43 -5.43 -15.93
CA MET A 38 -16.84 -5.08 -14.56
C MET A 38 -15.76 -5.26 -13.48
N VAL A 39 -14.53 -5.62 -13.86
CA VAL A 39 -13.43 -5.76 -12.89
C VAL A 39 -13.14 -4.46 -12.14
N PRO A 40 -12.77 -4.50 -10.86
CA PRO A 40 -12.42 -3.30 -10.12
C PRO A 40 -11.06 -2.74 -10.57
N LEU A 41 -11.00 -1.42 -10.66
CA LEU A 41 -9.80 -0.66 -10.98
C LEU A 41 -9.09 -0.26 -9.69
N VAL A 42 -7.75 -0.25 -9.75
CA VAL A 42 -6.90 0.14 -8.64
C VAL A 42 -5.99 1.27 -9.08
N ALA A 43 -6.08 2.44 -8.45
CA ALA A 43 -5.15 3.53 -8.68
C ALA A 43 -3.85 3.30 -7.90
N ASP A 44 -2.69 3.40 -8.55
CA ASP A 44 -1.38 3.28 -7.92
C ASP A 44 -0.75 4.66 -7.71
N ILE A 45 -0.81 5.16 -6.47
CA ILE A 45 -0.34 6.49 -6.10
C ILE A 45 0.96 6.36 -5.30
N HIS A 46 1.96 7.19 -5.62
CA HIS A 46 3.31 7.09 -5.07
C HIS A 46 3.72 8.26 -4.18
N PHE A 47 3.39 9.51 -4.53
CA PHE A 47 4.00 10.69 -3.90
C PHE A 47 3.04 11.82 -3.52
N ASN A 48 1.89 11.94 -4.19
CA ASN A 48 1.02 13.08 -4.00
C ASN A 48 -0.34 12.63 -3.43
N PRO A 49 -0.59 12.88 -2.14
CA PRO A 49 -1.86 12.54 -1.51
C PRO A 49 -3.08 13.15 -2.20
N LYS A 50 -2.95 14.35 -2.77
CA LYS A 50 -4.07 14.98 -3.51
C LYS A 50 -4.48 14.15 -4.73
N VAL A 51 -3.55 13.44 -5.34
CA VAL A 51 -3.85 12.51 -6.44
C VAL A 51 -4.65 11.32 -5.93
N ALA A 52 -4.38 10.86 -4.70
CA ALA A 52 -5.17 9.80 -4.06
C ALA A 52 -6.61 10.26 -3.80
N ASP A 53 -6.82 11.48 -3.27
CA ASP A 53 -8.15 12.05 -3.04
C ASP A 53 -8.99 12.11 -4.33
N VAL A 54 -8.38 12.53 -5.44
CA VAL A 54 -9.05 12.58 -6.75
C VAL A 54 -9.32 11.19 -7.29
N ALA A 55 -8.32 10.30 -7.26
CA ALA A 55 -8.48 8.94 -7.75
C ALA A 55 -9.58 8.18 -6.99
N ALA A 56 -9.71 8.40 -5.68
CA ALA A 56 -10.68 7.71 -4.83
C ALA A 56 -12.15 7.96 -5.23
N GLN A 57 -12.42 8.99 -6.04
CA GLN A 57 -13.77 9.27 -6.56
C GLN A 57 -14.12 8.42 -7.80
N TYR A 58 -13.13 7.78 -8.44
CA TYR A 58 -13.28 7.20 -9.77
C TYR A 58 -12.85 5.73 -9.88
N VAL A 59 -12.22 5.18 -8.84
CA VAL A 59 -11.79 3.77 -8.81
C VAL A 59 -12.23 3.10 -7.53
N GLU A 60 -12.37 1.78 -7.58
CA GLU A 60 -12.83 0.97 -6.44
C GLU A 60 -11.73 0.75 -5.39
N LYS A 61 -10.46 1.00 -5.71
CA LYS A 61 -9.36 0.92 -4.74
C LYS A 61 -8.22 1.88 -5.04
N VAL A 62 -7.66 2.50 -4.00
CA VAL A 62 -6.44 3.32 -4.11
C VAL A 62 -5.30 2.67 -3.34
N ARG A 63 -4.14 2.47 -3.99
CA ARG A 63 -2.91 2.13 -3.29
C ARG A 63 -2.18 3.40 -2.87
N ILE A 64 -1.77 3.45 -1.61
CA ILE A 64 -0.85 4.43 -1.05
C ILE A 64 0.43 3.74 -0.54
N ASN A 65 1.48 4.55 -0.31
CA ASN A 65 2.73 4.11 0.29
C ASN A 65 3.02 4.96 1.53
N PRO A 66 3.00 4.37 2.74
CA PRO A 66 3.28 5.07 4.00
C PRO A 66 4.55 5.93 4.01
N GLY A 67 5.63 5.45 3.38
CA GLY A 67 6.93 6.10 3.46
C GLY A 67 7.02 7.46 2.77
N ASN A 68 6.15 7.72 1.80
CA ASN A 68 6.12 8.97 1.03
C ASN A 68 4.75 9.65 1.06
N TYR A 69 3.88 9.30 2.02
CA TYR A 69 2.51 9.80 2.04
C TYR A 69 2.43 11.24 2.56
N VAL A 70 3.18 11.60 3.61
CA VAL A 70 3.24 12.98 4.12
C VAL A 70 4.59 13.60 3.84
N ASP A 71 5.65 12.80 3.97
CA ASP A 71 7.01 13.23 3.75
C ASP A 71 7.33 13.26 2.25
N ALA A 72 8.02 14.32 1.81
CA ALA A 72 8.66 14.32 0.50
C ALA A 72 9.67 13.16 0.43
N ALA A 73 9.95 12.67 -0.78
CA ALA A 73 10.89 11.57 -1.00
C ALA A 73 12.19 11.76 -0.19
N ARG A 74 12.61 10.68 0.49
CA ARG A 74 13.80 10.54 1.35
C ARG A 74 14.88 11.60 1.11
N THR A 75 15.08 12.49 2.08
CA THR A 75 16.13 13.54 1.95
C THR A 75 17.33 13.29 2.86
N PHE A 76 17.23 12.33 3.81
CA PHE A 76 18.27 12.03 4.80
C PHE A 76 18.77 13.27 5.57
N LYS A 77 17.92 14.29 5.70
CA LYS A 77 18.31 15.57 6.34
C LYS A 77 18.27 15.50 7.86
N HIS A 78 17.57 14.54 8.44
CA HIS A 78 17.42 14.39 9.89
C HIS A 78 17.82 12.97 10.31
N LEU A 79 18.83 12.85 11.17
CA LEU A 79 19.46 11.58 11.50
C LEU A 79 18.86 10.94 12.77
N GLU A 80 18.38 11.74 13.71
CA GLU A 80 17.81 11.27 14.99
C GLU A 80 16.51 12.00 15.27
N TYR A 81 15.44 11.26 15.55
CA TYR A 81 14.15 11.81 15.98
C TYR A 81 13.97 11.55 17.47
N THR A 82 13.64 12.61 18.22
CA THR A 82 13.16 12.49 19.60
C THR A 82 11.77 11.85 19.65
N ASP A 83 11.32 11.47 20.85
CA ASP A 83 9.95 10.98 21.07
C ASP A 83 8.87 12.00 20.73
N GLU A 84 9.13 13.26 21.04
CA GLU A 84 8.22 14.36 20.74
C GLU A 84 8.12 14.62 19.23
N GLU A 85 9.26 14.63 18.52
CA GLU A 85 9.28 14.83 17.06
C GLU A 85 8.59 13.68 16.33
N TYR A 86 8.81 12.43 16.76
CA TYR A 86 8.13 11.29 16.16
C TYR A 86 6.61 11.35 16.38
N ALA A 87 6.16 11.72 17.58
CA ALA A 87 4.75 11.92 17.87
C ALA A 87 4.14 13.03 16.98
N GLN A 88 4.88 14.11 16.73
CA GLN A 88 4.45 15.16 15.82
C GLN A 88 4.33 14.66 14.37
N GLU A 89 5.24 13.82 13.88
CA GLU A 89 5.13 13.21 12.55
C GLU A 89 3.90 12.29 12.45
N LEU A 90 3.62 11.49 13.48
CA LEU A 90 2.41 10.69 13.54
C LEU A 90 1.14 11.56 13.48
N GLN A 91 1.13 12.69 14.18
CA GLN A 91 0.01 13.64 14.13
C GLN A 91 -0.18 14.21 12.72
N LYS A 92 0.89 14.57 12.01
CA LYS A 92 0.79 15.05 10.61
C LYS A 92 0.21 14.00 9.68
N ILE A 93 0.60 12.73 9.87
CA ILE A 93 0.03 11.59 9.12
C ILE A 93 -1.44 11.48 9.40
N HIS A 94 -1.84 11.50 10.67
CA HIS A 94 -3.23 11.47 11.08
C HIS A 94 -4.04 12.60 10.42
N ASP A 95 -3.60 13.85 10.57
CA ASP A 95 -4.29 15.03 10.05
C ASP A 95 -4.46 15.00 8.53
N ARG A 96 -3.51 14.39 7.81
CA ARG A 96 -3.63 14.22 6.35
C ARG A 96 -4.43 12.99 5.95
N PHE A 97 -4.30 11.88 6.67
CA PHE A 97 -4.88 10.60 6.29
C PHE A 97 -6.38 10.54 6.58
N VAL A 98 -6.85 11.11 7.70
CA VAL A 98 -8.28 11.11 8.07
C VAL A 98 -9.18 11.74 6.99
N PRO A 99 -8.88 12.92 6.42
CA PRO A 99 -9.66 13.46 5.31
C PRO A 99 -9.73 12.51 4.10
N PHE A 100 -8.64 11.82 3.78
CA PHE A 100 -8.61 10.84 2.70
C PHE A 100 -9.47 9.60 3.02
N LEU A 101 -9.45 9.12 4.26
CA LEU A 101 -10.34 8.03 4.70
C LEU A 101 -11.81 8.44 4.55
N ASN A 102 -12.17 9.69 4.86
CA ASN A 102 -13.54 10.17 4.70
C ASN A 102 -13.98 10.19 3.23
N ILE A 103 -13.11 10.67 2.31
CA ILE A 103 -13.36 10.58 0.87
C ILE A 103 -13.56 9.12 0.44
N CYS A 104 -12.74 8.21 0.94
CA CYS A 104 -12.87 6.79 0.62
C CYS A 104 -14.19 6.19 1.15
N LYS A 105 -14.62 6.55 2.36
CA LYS A 105 -15.92 6.13 2.93
C LYS A 105 -17.09 6.63 2.07
N GLU A 106 -17.06 7.90 1.68
CA GLU A 106 -18.11 8.53 0.86
C GLU A 106 -18.24 7.89 -0.53
N ASN A 107 -17.13 7.42 -1.10
CA ASN A 107 -17.09 6.85 -2.45
C ASN A 107 -17.06 5.31 -2.48
N HIS A 108 -17.14 4.65 -1.31
CA HIS A 108 -17.01 3.19 -1.19
C HIS A 108 -15.71 2.63 -1.79
N THR A 109 -14.62 3.36 -1.57
CA THR A 109 -13.31 3.05 -2.15
C THR A 109 -12.42 2.37 -1.13
N ALA A 110 -11.90 1.19 -1.46
CA ALA A 110 -10.96 0.48 -0.60
C ALA A 110 -9.56 1.11 -0.67
N ILE A 111 -8.74 0.87 0.34
CA ILE A 111 -7.34 1.32 0.37
C ILE A 111 -6.42 0.12 0.39
N ARG A 112 -5.32 0.19 -0.37
CA ARG A 112 -4.18 -0.69 -0.17
C ARG A 112 -3.01 0.09 0.44
N ILE A 113 -2.64 -0.25 1.67
CA ILE A 113 -1.43 0.26 2.33
C ILE A 113 -0.25 -0.61 1.88
N GLY A 114 0.61 -0.06 1.03
CA GLY A 114 1.69 -0.82 0.39
C GLY A 114 3.08 -0.34 0.76
N VAL A 115 3.71 -1.00 1.72
CA VAL A 115 5.09 -0.74 2.17
C VAL A 115 6.07 -1.48 1.27
N ASN A 116 7.08 -0.74 0.81
CA ASN A 116 8.21 -1.29 0.05
C ASN A 116 9.50 -1.06 0.85
N HIS A 117 10.38 -2.06 0.85
CA HIS A 117 11.67 -2.02 1.57
C HIS A 117 12.50 -0.77 1.20
N GLY A 118 12.60 -0.44 -0.09
CA GLY A 118 13.39 0.70 -0.56
C GLY A 118 12.80 2.09 -0.31
N SER A 119 11.63 2.20 0.32
CA SER A 119 10.93 3.49 0.50
C SER A 119 10.38 3.67 1.91
N LEU A 120 11.11 3.24 2.95
CA LEU A 120 10.77 3.59 4.33
C LEU A 120 11.01 5.09 4.57
N SER A 121 10.17 5.71 5.41
CA SER A 121 10.31 7.12 5.78
C SER A 121 11.51 7.36 6.70
N ASP A 122 11.99 8.60 6.75
CA ASP A 122 13.14 8.99 7.58
C ASP A 122 12.88 8.71 9.08
N ARG A 123 11.65 8.92 9.57
CA ARG A 123 11.24 8.61 10.95
C ARG A 123 11.36 7.12 11.30
N ILE A 124 10.95 6.24 10.38
CA ILE A 124 11.00 4.78 10.57
C ILE A 124 12.45 4.32 10.52
N MET A 125 13.19 4.81 9.53
CA MET A 125 14.61 4.53 9.35
C MET A 125 15.44 4.93 10.56
N SER A 126 15.15 6.08 11.19
CA SER A 126 15.86 6.55 12.37
C SER A 126 15.62 5.66 13.60
N ARG A 127 14.39 5.18 13.82
CA ARG A 127 14.03 4.37 15.01
C ARG A 127 14.30 2.88 14.88
N TYR A 128 13.97 2.32 13.73
CA TYR A 128 13.95 0.88 13.51
C TYR A 128 15.01 0.42 12.51
N GLY A 129 15.60 1.35 11.74
CA GLY A 129 16.49 1.01 10.63
C GLY A 129 15.77 0.35 9.45
N ASP A 130 16.57 -0.14 8.50
CA ASP A 130 16.09 -0.93 7.36
C ASP A 130 15.89 -2.39 7.79
N THR A 131 14.86 -2.63 8.60
CA THR A 131 14.59 -3.92 9.26
C THR A 131 13.16 -4.40 9.00
N PRO A 132 12.89 -5.72 9.11
CA PRO A 132 11.53 -6.24 9.11
C PRO A 132 10.61 -5.51 10.09
N GLU A 133 11.11 -5.21 11.28
CA GLU A 133 10.38 -4.50 12.33
C GLU A 133 10.01 -3.07 11.87
N GLY A 134 10.93 -2.35 11.24
CA GLY A 134 10.65 -1.02 10.67
C GLY A 134 9.62 -1.06 9.53
N MET A 135 9.69 -2.07 8.66
CA MET A 135 8.69 -2.26 7.60
C MET A 135 7.28 -2.55 8.15
N VAL A 136 7.20 -3.37 9.21
CA VAL A 136 5.93 -3.67 9.89
C VAL A 136 5.39 -2.41 10.54
N GLU A 137 6.21 -1.69 11.30
CA GLU A 137 5.76 -0.48 12.00
C GLU A 137 5.30 0.59 11.02
N SER A 138 6.00 0.78 9.89
CA SER A 138 5.56 1.69 8.82
C SER A 138 4.15 1.39 8.31
N CYS A 139 3.73 0.13 8.32
CA CYS A 139 2.37 -0.26 8.00
C CYS A 139 1.41 -0.06 9.19
N MET A 140 1.81 -0.49 10.38
CA MET A 140 0.99 -0.45 11.59
C MET A 140 0.61 0.98 12.00
N GLU A 141 1.48 1.97 11.80
CA GLU A 141 1.17 3.40 12.00
C GLU A 141 -0.13 3.81 11.27
N PHE A 142 -0.30 3.38 10.02
CA PHE A 142 -1.49 3.68 9.23
C PHE A 142 -2.69 2.81 9.61
N LEU A 143 -2.47 1.53 9.92
CA LEU A 143 -3.55 0.63 10.32
C LEU A 143 -4.19 1.04 11.64
N ARG A 144 -3.40 1.50 12.61
CA ARG A 144 -3.92 2.02 13.88
C ARG A 144 -4.83 3.22 13.66
N ILE A 145 -4.50 4.12 12.72
CA ILE A 145 -5.38 5.22 12.32
C ILE A 145 -6.66 4.69 11.66
N CYS A 146 -6.57 3.71 10.75
CA CYS A 146 -7.75 3.09 10.15
C CYS A 146 -8.69 2.48 11.20
N VAL A 147 -8.14 1.77 12.19
CA VAL A 147 -8.92 1.17 13.30
C VAL A 147 -9.59 2.26 14.14
N GLN A 148 -8.85 3.30 14.54
CA GLN A 148 -9.40 4.44 15.30
C GLN A 148 -10.55 5.13 14.55
N GLU A 149 -10.43 5.26 13.24
CA GLU A 149 -11.43 5.88 12.36
C GLU A 149 -12.53 4.91 11.89
N ASN A 150 -12.57 3.68 12.40
CA ASN A 150 -13.50 2.63 11.99
C ASN A 150 -13.53 2.38 10.46
N PHE A 151 -12.38 2.48 9.81
CA PHE A 151 -12.22 2.21 8.38
C PHE A 151 -11.68 0.80 8.17
N THR A 152 -12.50 -0.10 7.63
CA THR A 152 -12.18 -1.54 7.51
C THR A 152 -11.87 -2.00 6.10
N ASP A 153 -12.15 -1.20 5.08
CA ASP A 153 -11.91 -1.50 3.66
C ASP A 153 -10.43 -1.36 3.28
N VAL A 154 -9.57 -2.11 3.96
CA VAL A 154 -8.11 -2.02 3.88
C VAL A 154 -7.51 -3.35 3.45
N VAL A 155 -6.56 -3.29 2.52
CA VAL A 155 -5.67 -4.41 2.15
C VAL A 155 -4.24 -3.97 2.41
N ILE A 156 -3.40 -4.89 2.88
CA ILE A 156 -1.99 -4.58 3.18
C ILE A 156 -1.07 -5.28 2.19
N SER A 157 0.03 -4.65 1.81
CA SER A 157 1.12 -5.37 1.15
C SER A 157 2.47 -4.92 1.68
N ILE A 158 3.34 -5.89 1.97
CA ILE A 158 4.75 -5.67 2.25
C ILE A 158 5.56 -6.34 1.13
N LYS A 159 6.43 -5.58 0.45
CA LYS A 159 7.27 -6.10 -0.62
C LYS A 159 8.75 -5.80 -0.39
N ALA A 160 9.58 -6.81 -0.63
CA ALA A 160 11.03 -6.70 -0.65
C ALA A 160 11.60 -7.52 -1.81
N SER A 161 12.76 -7.13 -2.33
CA SER A 161 13.45 -7.85 -3.40
C SER A 161 14.16 -9.10 -2.88
N ASN A 162 14.51 -9.15 -1.59
CA ASN A 162 14.95 -10.37 -0.92
C ASN A 162 13.73 -11.14 -0.40
N THR A 163 13.50 -12.35 -0.94
CA THR A 163 12.34 -13.18 -0.60
C THR A 163 12.34 -13.65 0.86
N VAL A 164 13.52 -13.92 1.45
CA VAL A 164 13.63 -14.33 2.85
C VAL A 164 13.19 -13.19 3.77
N VAL A 165 13.65 -11.97 3.49
CA VAL A 165 13.23 -10.77 4.22
C VAL A 165 11.73 -10.57 4.06
N MET A 166 11.21 -10.61 2.84
CA MET A 166 9.77 -10.45 2.57
C MET A 166 8.92 -11.43 3.39
N VAL A 167 9.24 -12.73 3.34
CA VAL A 167 8.50 -13.78 4.05
C VAL A 167 8.55 -13.55 5.56
N LYS A 168 9.74 -13.26 6.12
CA LYS A 168 9.89 -12.95 7.55
C LYS A 168 9.05 -11.74 7.95
N THR A 169 9.07 -10.67 7.16
CA THR A 169 8.34 -9.44 7.47
C THR A 169 6.83 -9.64 7.39
N VAL A 170 6.30 -10.37 6.41
CA VAL A 170 4.86 -10.64 6.31
C VAL A 170 4.37 -11.50 7.48
N ARG A 171 5.14 -12.52 7.89
CA ARG A 171 4.83 -13.32 9.09
C ARG A 171 4.82 -12.47 10.36
N LEU A 172 5.81 -11.58 10.50
CA LEU A 172 5.87 -10.64 11.63
C LEU A 172 4.67 -9.70 11.64
N LEU A 173 4.30 -9.14 10.47
CA LEU A 173 3.12 -8.29 10.34
C LEU A 173 1.85 -9.02 10.80
N ALA A 174 1.64 -10.26 10.34
CA ALA A 174 0.47 -11.06 10.74
C ALA A 174 0.43 -11.28 12.26
N ALA A 175 1.58 -11.58 12.88
CA ALA A 175 1.67 -11.76 14.33
C ALA A 175 1.38 -10.46 15.10
N VAL A 176 1.91 -9.32 14.64
CA VAL A 176 1.69 -8.01 15.29
C VAL A 176 0.23 -7.56 15.15
N MET A 177 -0.38 -7.75 13.97
CA MET A 177 -1.81 -7.47 13.77
C MET A 177 -2.68 -8.29 14.74
N GLU A 178 -2.42 -9.59 14.88
CA GLU A 178 -3.14 -10.47 15.81
C GLU A 178 -2.95 -10.02 17.27
N GLN A 179 -1.73 -9.64 17.66
CA GLN A 179 -1.43 -9.12 19.00
C GLN A 179 -2.20 -7.82 19.32
N GLU A 180 -2.35 -6.93 18.34
CA GLU A 180 -3.13 -5.70 18.48
C GLU A 180 -4.64 -5.90 18.24
N GLY A 181 -5.09 -7.15 18.06
CA GLY A 181 -6.51 -7.48 17.91
C GLY A 181 -7.13 -7.02 16.59
N MET A 182 -6.32 -6.85 15.54
CA MET A 182 -6.78 -6.45 14.20
C MET A 182 -6.47 -7.51 13.15
N ARG A 183 -7.31 -7.60 12.12
CA ARG A 183 -7.13 -8.55 11.01
C ARG A 183 -7.51 -7.89 9.70
N PHE A 184 -6.54 -7.80 8.80
CA PHE A 184 -6.71 -7.23 7.47
C PHE A 184 -6.13 -8.17 6.40
N PRO A 185 -6.75 -8.24 5.22
CA PRO A 185 -6.28 -9.08 4.13
C PRO A 185 -4.89 -8.67 3.61
N LEU A 186 -4.09 -9.66 3.22
CA LEU A 186 -2.75 -9.49 2.68
C LEU A 186 -2.76 -9.61 1.15
N HIS A 187 -2.15 -8.65 0.47
CA HIS A 187 -1.80 -8.71 -0.94
C HIS A 187 -0.32 -9.12 -1.06
N LEU A 188 -0.12 -10.40 -1.35
CA LEU A 188 1.22 -10.99 -1.46
C LEU A 188 1.87 -10.64 -2.81
N GLY A 189 3.19 -10.48 -2.80
CA GLY A 189 3.96 -10.38 -4.02
C GLY A 189 5.40 -9.96 -3.80
N VAL A 190 6.30 -10.50 -4.61
CA VAL A 190 7.72 -10.14 -4.62
C VAL A 190 7.93 -8.92 -5.52
N THR A 191 8.69 -7.92 -5.06
CA THR A 191 9.10 -6.81 -5.94
C THR A 191 10.41 -7.16 -6.65
N GLU A 192 10.61 -6.64 -7.86
CA GLU A 192 11.85 -6.85 -8.64
C GLU A 192 12.21 -8.34 -8.70
N ALA A 193 11.24 -9.16 -9.12
CA ALA A 193 11.42 -10.60 -9.20
C ALA A 193 12.46 -11.01 -10.26
N GLY A 194 12.70 -10.14 -11.25
CA GLY A 194 13.50 -10.46 -12.44
C GLY A 194 12.59 -10.80 -13.61
N ASP A 195 13.18 -11.24 -14.72
CA ASP A 195 12.48 -11.62 -15.94
C ASP A 195 12.47 -13.15 -16.11
N GLY A 196 11.58 -13.64 -16.98
CA GLY A 196 11.57 -15.02 -17.43
C GLY A 196 11.45 -16.04 -16.31
N GLU A 197 12.36 -17.00 -16.28
CA GLU A 197 12.35 -18.12 -15.35
C GLU A 197 12.74 -17.70 -13.92
N ASP A 198 13.75 -16.86 -13.77
CA ASP A 198 14.20 -16.36 -12.47
C ASP A 198 13.07 -15.62 -11.74
N GLY A 199 12.34 -14.77 -12.48
CA GLY A 199 11.18 -14.06 -11.97
C GLY A 199 10.08 -15.01 -11.48
N ARG A 200 9.82 -16.08 -12.21
CA ARG A 200 8.83 -17.10 -11.83
C ARG A 200 9.27 -17.89 -10.60
N ILE A 201 10.51 -18.35 -10.55
CA ILE A 201 11.06 -19.12 -9.41
C ILE A 201 11.03 -18.25 -8.14
N LYS A 202 11.51 -17.02 -8.23
CA LYS A 202 11.57 -16.10 -7.07
C LYS A 202 10.18 -15.74 -6.56
N SER A 203 9.23 -15.50 -7.46
CA SER A 203 7.83 -15.23 -7.10
C SER A 203 7.16 -16.45 -6.48
N ALA A 204 7.34 -17.64 -7.07
CA ALA A 204 6.78 -18.89 -6.55
C ALA A 204 7.32 -19.22 -5.16
N LEU A 205 8.62 -19.03 -4.93
CA LEU A 205 9.25 -19.26 -3.63
C LEU A 205 8.71 -18.28 -2.57
N GLY A 206 8.68 -16.98 -2.88
CA GLY A 206 8.24 -15.97 -1.91
C GLY A 206 6.76 -16.08 -1.57
N ILE A 207 5.90 -16.19 -2.59
CA ILE A 207 4.44 -16.26 -2.41
C ILE A 207 4.05 -17.65 -1.86
N GLY A 208 4.60 -18.72 -2.41
CA GLY A 208 4.29 -20.08 -2.00
C GLY A 208 4.66 -20.38 -0.54
N ALA A 209 5.75 -19.81 -0.03
CA ALA A 209 6.12 -19.93 1.37
C ALA A 209 5.06 -19.34 2.32
N LEU A 210 4.45 -18.22 1.95
CA LEU A 210 3.42 -17.56 2.75
C LEU A 210 2.07 -18.26 2.63
N LEU A 211 1.70 -18.68 1.42
CA LEU A 211 0.48 -19.47 1.20
C LEU A 211 0.52 -20.79 1.99
N ALA A 212 1.70 -21.42 2.10
CA ALA A 212 1.88 -22.64 2.88
C ALA A 212 1.68 -22.43 4.40
N ASP A 213 1.85 -21.19 4.89
CA ASP A 213 1.53 -20.81 6.28
C ASP A 213 0.04 -20.50 6.48
N GLY A 214 -0.75 -20.47 5.40
CA GLY A 214 -2.16 -20.04 5.43
C GLY A 214 -2.35 -18.52 5.39
N LEU A 215 -1.33 -17.76 4.96
CA LEU A 215 -1.35 -16.30 4.78
C LEU A 215 -1.67 -15.88 3.35
#